data_AF-A0A7C5MSA0-F1
#
_entry.id   AF-A0A7C5MSA0-F1
#
_cell.length_a   1.000
_cell.length_b   1.000
_cell.length_c   1.000
_cell.angle_alpha   90.00
_cell.angle_beta   90.00
_cell.angle_gamma   90.00
#
_symmetry.space_group_name_H-M   'P 1'
#
loop_
_entity.id
_entity.type
_entity.pdbx_description
1 polymer ?
#
loop_
_entity_poly.entity_id
_entity_poly.type
_entity_poly.pdbx_seq_one_letter_code
_entity_poly.pdbx_strand_id
1 'polypeptide(L)'
;MIFLSLPEKFLIYLFSSIFAVLALASGILIFFFIKRKDIVEVAHKPAISRNIKRKIQKTQTKEISNKYKEKLGEKVVQYMIEVANSSDEKLVRDRIERIKKECERLNSLNLPAETKEIISTVLLWTKKFNVHRHLREMKLLKKSTQIRYDHNKKDFKLLIPGE
;
A
#
# COMPACT_ATOMS: atom_id res chain seq x y z
N MET A 1 46.32 22.37 -29.45
CA MET A 1 45.54 21.33 -30.16
C MET A 1 45.62 20.07 -29.30
N ILE A 2 44.58 19.77 -28.50
CA ILE A 2 44.63 18.64 -27.56
C ILE A 2 44.41 17.36 -28.37
N PHE A 3 45.47 16.58 -28.57
CA PHE A 3 45.39 15.24 -29.15
C PHE A 3 44.86 14.28 -28.08
N LEU A 4 43.54 14.18 -28.00
CA LEU A 4 42.86 13.17 -27.18
C LEU A 4 43.09 11.79 -27.80
N SER A 5 43.59 10.87 -26.99
CA SER A 5 43.81 9.47 -27.37
C SER A 5 42.47 8.76 -27.64
N LEU A 6 42.46 7.74 -28.52
CA LEU A 6 41.25 6.96 -28.85
C LEU A 6 40.38 6.53 -27.64
N PRO A 7 40.95 6.07 -26.51
CA PRO A 7 40.14 5.66 -25.36
C PRO A 7 39.44 6.83 -24.63
N GLU A 8 40.02 8.03 -24.64
CA GLU A 8 39.43 9.20 -23.98
C GLU A 8 38.20 9.71 -24.74
N LYS A 9 38.23 9.65 -26.07
CA LYS A 9 37.06 9.97 -26.90
C LYS A 9 35.93 8.99 -26.65
N PHE A 10 36.23 7.69 -26.53
CA PHE A 10 35.24 6.66 -26.23
C PHE A 10 34.57 6.89 -24.86
N LEU A 11 35.35 7.24 -23.83
CA LEU A 11 34.84 7.60 -22.51
C LEU A 11 33.91 8.81 -22.54
N ILE A 12 34.27 9.86 -23.28
CA ILE A 12 33.43 11.07 -23.42
C ILE A 12 32.12 10.73 -24.13
N TYR A 13 32.16 9.93 -25.20
CA TYR A 13 30.95 9.48 -25.90
C TYR A 13 30.05 8.61 -25.01
N LEU A 14 30.64 7.74 -24.19
CA LEU A 14 29.90 6.90 -23.25
C LEU A 14 29.21 7.74 -22.16
N PHE A 15 29.91 8.71 -21.58
CA PHE A 15 29.33 9.63 -20.60
C PHE A 15 28.22 10.50 -21.21
N SER A 16 28.44 11.04 -22.41
CA SER A 16 27.45 11.85 -23.11
C SER A 16 26.19 11.06 -23.47
N SER A 17 26.32 9.79 -23.87
CA SER A 17 25.16 8.94 -24.22
C SER A 17 24.35 8.57 -22.99
N ILE A 18 25.02 8.22 -21.88
CA ILE A 18 24.37 7.92 -20.60
C ILE A 18 23.60 9.14 -20.09
N PHE A 19 24.21 10.33 -20.17
CA PHE A 19 23.56 11.57 -19.74
C PHE A 19 22.35 11.91 -20.61
N ALA A 20 22.42 11.71 -21.93
CA ALA A 20 21.30 11.93 -22.83
C ALA A 20 20.11 10.98 -22.55
N VAL A 21 20.39 9.70 -22.27
CA VAL A 21 19.34 8.73 -21.90
C VAL A 21 18.69 9.10 -20.57
N LEU A 22 19.48 9.53 -19.59
CA LEU A 22 18.95 9.99 -18.29
C LEU A 22 18.08 11.24 -18.44
N ALA A 23 18.49 12.20 -19.26
CA ALA A 23 17.70 13.40 -19.54
C ALA A 23 16.36 13.06 -20.20
N LEU A 24 16.36 12.19 -21.21
CA LEU A 24 15.12 11.75 -21.87
C LEU A 24 14.18 11.00 -20.91
N ALA A 25 14.72 10.09 -20.10
CA ALA A 25 13.93 9.37 -19.10
C ALA A 25 13.30 10.32 -18.06
N SER A 26 14.06 11.32 -17.62
CA SER A 26 13.55 12.34 -16.69
C SER A 26 12.43 13.19 -17.31
N GLY A 27 12.55 13.57 -18.59
CA GLY A 27 11.52 14.32 -19.31
C GLY A 27 10.20 13.55 -19.46
N ILE A 28 10.27 12.25 -19.75
CA ILE A 28 9.09 11.36 -19.85
C ILE A 28 8.36 11.28 -18.50
N LEU A 29 9.11 11.14 -17.40
CA LEU A 29 8.56 11.11 -16.04
C LEU A 29 7.83 12.41 -15.68
N ILE A 30 8.43 13.56 -15.98
CA ILE A 30 7.82 14.87 -15.71
C ILE A 30 6.55 15.07 -16.56
N PHE A 31 6.60 14.72 -17.84
CA PHE A 31 5.43 14.79 -18.73
C PHE A 31 4.26 13.93 -18.22
N PHE A 32 4.54 12.72 -17.74
CA PHE A 32 3.51 11.82 -17.19
C PHE A 32 2.89 12.38 -15.90
N PHE A 33 3.68 13.03 -15.06
CA PHE A 33 3.19 13.68 -13.83
C PHE A 33 2.28 14.88 -14.12
N ILE A 34 2.60 15.69 -15.13
CA ILE A 34 1.78 16.85 -15.53
C ILE A 34 0.43 16.37 -16.08
N LYS A 35 0.43 15.42 -17.02
CA LYS A 35 -0.80 14.81 -17.58
C LYS A 35 -1.75 14.25 -16.51
N ARG A 36 -1.20 13.74 -15.41
CA ARG A 36 -1.99 13.17 -14.30
C ARG A 36 -2.68 14.24 -13.45
N LYS A 37 -2.13 15.46 -13.38
CA LYS A 37 -2.73 16.58 -12.64
C LYS A 37 -3.94 17.17 -13.37
N ASP A 38 -3.88 17.29 -14.70
CA ASP A 38 -4.96 17.89 -15.50
C ASP A 38 -6.27 17.05 -15.49
N ILE A 39 -6.17 15.73 -15.27
CA ILE A 39 -7.34 14.83 -15.23
C ILE A 39 -8.12 14.98 -13.91
N VAL A 40 -7.49 15.50 -12.85
CA VAL A 40 -8.11 15.58 -11.51
C VAL A 40 -8.95 16.84 -11.33
N GLU A 41 -8.74 17.89 -12.14
CA GLU A 41 -9.36 19.21 -11.92
C GLU A 41 -10.74 19.39 -12.62
N VAL A 42 -11.14 18.49 -13.53
CA VAL A 42 -12.38 18.64 -14.34
C VAL A 42 -13.62 18.00 -13.70
N ALA A 43 -13.50 17.33 -12.54
CA ALA A 43 -14.57 16.52 -11.96
C ALA A 43 -15.45 17.22 -10.89
N HIS A 44 -15.59 18.55 -10.92
CA HIS A 44 -16.44 19.28 -9.95
C HIS A 44 -17.33 20.36 -10.56
N LYS A 45 -18.52 19.96 -11.02
CA LYS A 45 -19.73 20.81 -11.05
C LYS A 45 -20.98 19.96 -10.76
N PRO A 46 -21.76 20.24 -9.70
CA PRO A 46 -23.07 19.62 -9.52
C PRO A 46 -24.18 20.53 -10.07
N ALA A 47 -24.99 20.00 -11.00
CA ALA A 47 -26.28 20.60 -11.34
C ALA A 47 -27.38 19.96 -10.50
N ILE A 48 -28.13 20.82 -9.82
CA ILE A 48 -29.21 20.52 -8.87
C ILE A 48 -30.43 19.96 -9.63
N SER A 49 -30.97 18.83 -9.17
CA SER A 49 -32.38 18.48 -9.44
C SER A 49 -33.05 17.98 -8.15
N ARG A 50 -33.97 18.82 -7.66
CA ARG A 50 -34.80 18.62 -6.47
C ARG A 50 -35.92 17.65 -6.82
N ASN A 51 -35.78 16.34 -6.58
CA ASN A 51 -36.94 15.42 -6.43
C ASN A 51 -36.62 13.98 -5.93
N ILE A 52 -35.75 13.80 -4.93
CA ILE A 52 -35.46 12.44 -4.41
C ILE A 52 -35.39 12.43 -2.86
N LYS A 53 -36.39 13.01 -2.18
CA LYS A 53 -36.36 13.09 -0.70
C LYS A 53 -36.80 11.81 0.05
N ARG A 54 -37.09 10.68 -0.62
CA ARG A 54 -37.48 9.42 0.08
C ARG A 54 -36.67 8.16 -0.27
N LYS A 55 -35.73 8.22 -1.21
CA LYS A 55 -34.86 7.07 -1.57
C LYS A 55 -33.37 7.27 -1.22
N ILE A 56 -32.98 8.48 -0.79
CA ILE A 56 -31.57 8.85 -0.52
C ILE A 56 -31.07 8.38 0.86
N GLN A 57 -31.96 8.14 1.83
CA GLN A 57 -31.53 7.79 3.19
C GLN A 57 -30.89 6.38 3.27
N LYS A 58 -31.23 5.45 2.35
CA LYS A 58 -30.56 4.14 2.25
C LYS A 58 -29.27 4.17 1.42
N THR A 59 -29.11 5.11 0.49
CA THR A 59 -27.92 5.18 -0.37
C THR A 59 -26.79 5.95 0.29
N GLN A 60 -27.06 7.08 0.96
CA GLN A 60 -26.02 7.83 1.68
C GLN A 60 -25.47 7.05 2.88
N THR A 61 -26.29 6.27 3.57
CA THR A 61 -25.80 5.42 4.68
C THR A 61 -24.90 4.27 4.19
N LYS A 62 -25.16 3.74 2.98
CA LYS A 62 -24.29 2.74 2.33
C LYS A 62 -22.97 3.33 1.85
N GLU A 63 -23.00 4.53 1.27
CA GLU A 63 -21.81 5.20 0.72
C GLU A 63 -20.88 5.70 1.83
N ILE A 64 -21.45 6.23 2.92
CA ILE A 64 -20.70 6.60 4.13
C ILE A 64 -20.17 5.33 4.82
N SER A 65 -20.97 4.27 4.95
CA SER A 65 -20.52 2.96 5.44
C SER A 65 -19.34 2.42 4.63
N ASN A 66 -19.41 2.48 3.29
CA ASN A 66 -18.33 2.01 2.43
C ASN A 66 -17.07 2.86 2.56
N LYS A 67 -17.20 4.19 2.59
CA LYS A 67 -16.05 5.09 2.77
C LYS A 67 -15.37 4.90 4.13
N TYR A 68 -16.13 4.67 5.20
CA TYR A 68 -15.57 4.36 6.52
C TYR A 68 -14.96 2.94 6.58
N LYS A 69 -15.55 1.96 5.89
CA LYS A 69 -15.00 0.59 5.76
C LYS A 69 -13.71 0.55 4.94
N GLU A 70 -13.62 1.31 3.84
CA GLU A 70 -12.39 1.51 3.07
C GLU A 70 -11.28 2.13 3.93
N LYS A 71 -11.57 3.24 4.62
CA LYS A 71 -10.62 3.87 5.56
C LYS A 71 -10.19 2.95 6.70
N LEU A 72 -11.01 1.97 7.04
CA LEU A 72 -10.70 1.01 8.09
C LEU A 72 -9.83 -0.15 7.60
N GLY A 73 -10.15 -0.68 6.42
CA GLY A 73 -9.30 -1.62 5.71
C GLY A 73 -7.92 -1.01 5.46
N GLU A 74 -7.86 0.27 5.08
CA GLU A 74 -6.62 1.04 4.94
C GLU A 74 -5.80 1.07 6.24
N LYS A 75 -6.42 1.25 7.41
CA LYS A 75 -5.70 1.22 8.70
C LYS A 75 -5.11 -0.15 8.99
N VAL A 76 -5.87 -1.22 8.78
CA VAL A 76 -5.38 -2.59 8.96
C VAL A 76 -4.21 -2.85 8.03
N VAL A 77 -4.36 -2.51 6.74
CA VAL A 77 -3.31 -2.62 5.73
C VAL A 77 -2.08 -1.82 6.14
N GLN A 78 -2.24 -0.56 6.59
CA GLN A 78 -1.14 0.28 7.04
C GLN A 78 -0.39 -0.37 8.21
N TYR A 79 -1.11 -0.83 9.24
CA TYR A 79 -0.48 -1.52 10.36
C TYR A 79 0.24 -2.79 9.93
N MET A 80 -0.32 -3.55 8.97
CA MET A 80 0.33 -4.73 8.42
C MET A 80 1.61 -4.40 7.64
N ILE A 81 1.64 -3.30 6.88
CA ILE A 81 2.87 -2.80 6.21
C ILE A 81 3.91 -2.40 7.26
N GLU A 82 3.49 -1.70 8.32
CA GLU A 82 4.38 -1.30 9.41
C GLU A 82 4.98 -2.52 10.12
N VAL A 83 4.17 -3.56 10.39
CA VAL A 83 4.67 -4.83 10.93
C VAL A 83 5.63 -5.51 9.95
N ALA A 84 5.30 -5.56 8.65
CA ALA A 84 6.13 -6.25 7.66
C ALA A 84 7.56 -5.70 7.56
N ASN A 85 7.74 -4.40 7.85
CA ASN A 85 8.99 -3.68 7.65
C ASN A 85 9.70 -3.27 8.94
N SER A 86 9.06 -3.43 10.10
CA SER A 86 9.64 -3.02 11.38
C SER A 86 10.49 -4.12 12.01
N SER A 87 11.51 -3.69 12.76
CA SER A 87 12.28 -4.55 13.68
C SER A 87 12.18 -4.10 15.13
N ASP A 88 11.32 -3.10 15.40
CA ASP A 88 11.06 -2.61 16.75
C ASP A 88 9.96 -3.45 17.41
N GLU A 89 10.30 -4.11 18.51
CA GLU A 89 9.40 -4.93 19.29
C GLU A 89 8.17 -4.17 19.78
N LYS A 90 8.37 -2.95 20.29
CA LYS A 90 7.28 -2.17 20.88
C LYS A 90 6.26 -1.79 19.80
N LEU A 91 6.75 -1.35 18.64
CA LEU A 91 5.92 -1.04 17.49
C LEU A 91 5.18 -2.28 16.99
N VAL A 92 5.88 -3.41 16.79
CA VAL A 92 5.27 -4.63 16.27
C VAL A 92 4.17 -5.14 17.19
N ARG A 93 4.40 -5.15 18.51
CA ARG A 93 3.39 -5.56 19.49
C ARG A 93 2.16 -4.64 19.46
N ASP A 94 2.36 -3.33 19.47
CA ASP A 94 1.27 -2.35 19.38
C ASP A 94 0.46 -2.54 18.09
N ARG A 95 1.13 -2.73 16.95
CA ARG A 95 0.44 -2.89 15.66
C ARG A 95 -0.34 -4.19 15.55
N ILE A 96 0.22 -5.31 16.00
CA ILE A 96 -0.51 -6.58 16.04
C ILE A 96 -1.78 -6.48 16.90
N GLU A 97 -1.68 -5.84 18.07
CA GLU A 97 -2.83 -5.63 18.95
C GLU A 97 -3.88 -4.71 18.32
N ARG A 98 -3.46 -3.64 17.64
CA ARG A 98 -4.37 -2.75 16.89
C ARG A 98 -5.06 -3.44 15.73
N ILE A 99 -4.33 -4.26 14.96
CA ILE A 99 -4.91 -5.05 13.87
C ILE A 99 -5.97 -5.99 14.43
N LYS A 100 -5.65 -6.72 15.50
CA LYS A 100 -6.59 -7.65 16.15
C LYS A 100 -7.88 -6.94 16.56
N LYS A 101 -7.79 -5.82 17.28
CA LYS A 101 -8.96 -5.04 17.72
C LYS A 101 -9.80 -4.52 16.55
N GLU A 102 -9.15 -4.01 15.51
CA GLU A 102 -9.87 -3.49 14.34
C GLU A 102 -10.54 -4.61 13.55
N CYS A 103 -9.88 -5.77 13.40
CA CYS A 103 -10.45 -6.95 12.76
C CYS A 103 -11.63 -7.54 13.55
N GLU A 104 -11.54 -7.61 14.89
CA GLU A 104 -12.65 -8.04 15.75
C GLU A 104 -13.86 -7.12 15.61
N ARG A 105 -13.62 -5.80 15.61
CA ARG A 105 -14.66 -4.80 15.38
C ARG A 105 -15.28 -4.94 13.98
N LEU A 106 -14.47 -5.13 12.95
CA LEU A 106 -14.94 -5.34 11.59
C LEU A 106 -15.77 -6.63 11.45
N ASN A 107 -15.36 -7.70 12.11
CA ASN A 107 -16.04 -8.99 12.05
C ASN A 107 -17.45 -8.95 12.69
N SER A 108 -17.69 -8.05 13.63
CA SER A 108 -19.03 -7.78 14.19
C SER A 108 -19.96 -7.02 13.24
N LEU A 109 -19.43 -6.40 12.18
CA LEU A 109 -20.24 -5.66 11.22
C LEU A 109 -20.81 -6.60 10.15
N ASN A 110 -21.98 -6.23 9.63
CA ASN A 110 -22.55 -6.92 8.48
C ASN A 110 -21.77 -6.50 7.21
N LEU A 111 -20.80 -7.34 6.83
CA LEU A 111 -19.90 -7.17 5.68
C LEU A 111 -20.20 -8.23 4.61
N PRO A 112 -19.84 -7.96 3.34
CA PRO A 112 -19.84 -8.98 2.29
C PRO A 112 -19.01 -10.20 2.71
N ALA A 113 -19.42 -11.39 2.26
CA ALA A 113 -18.80 -12.66 2.65
C ALA A 113 -17.29 -12.68 2.35
N GLU A 114 -16.88 -12.23 1.17
CA GLU A 114 -15.47 -12.14 0.77
C GLU A 114 -14.64 -11.26 1.72
N THR A 115 -15.16 -10.10 2.10
CA THR A 115 -14.48 -9.20 3.04
C THR A 115 -14.35 -9.86 4.43
N LYS A 116 -15.39 -10.58 4.86
CA LYS A 116 -15.41 -11.27 6.14
C LYS A 116 -14.39 -12.42 6.19
N GLU A 117 -14.21 -13.13 5.08
CA GLU A 117 -13.20 -14.18 4.94
C GLU A 117 -11.77 -13.60 5.04
N ILE A 118 -11.50 -12.50 4.34
CA ILE A 118 -10.22 -11.78 4.43
C ILE A 118 -9.94 -11.33 5.88
N ILE A 119 -10.93 -10.69 6.53
CA ILE A 119 -10.80 -10.25 7.93
C ILE A 119 -10.56 -11.43 8.86
N SER A 120 -11.27 -12.54 8.66
CA SER A 120 -11.10 -13.75 9.47
C SER A 120 -9.71 -14.36 9.31
N THR A 121 -9.17 -14.34 8.08
CA THR A 121 -7.82 -14.79 7.77
C THR A 121 -6.78 -13.92 8.47
N VAL A 122 -6.91 -12.59 8.37
CA VAL A 122 -6.01 -11.65 9.07
C VAL A 122 -6.13 -11.81 10.59
N LEU A 123 -7.34 -11.99 11.11
CA LEU A 123 -7.56 -12.23 12.54
C LEU A 123 -6.90 -13.53 13.01
N LEU A 124 -7.04 -14.62 12.26
CA LEU A 124 -6.38 -15.89 12.56
C LEU A 124 -4.86 -15.73 12.53
N TRP A 125 -4.33 -15.04 11.52
CA TRP A 125 -2.92 -14.72 11.40
C TRP A 125 -2.42 -13.93 12.61
N THR A 126 -3.12 -12.86 13.04
CA THR A 126 -2.69 -12.07 14.22
C THR A 126 -2.64 -12.91 15.50
N LYS A 127 -3.60 -13.82 15.70
CA LYS A 127 -3.64 -14.71 16.86
C LYS A 127 -2.46 -15.70 16.88
N LYS A 128 -2.01 -16.14 15.71
CA LYS A 128 -0.87 -17.06 15.56
C LYS A 128 0.47 -16.34 15.32
N PHE A 129 0.48 -15.01 15.28
CA PHE A 129 1.69 -14.25 14.97
C PHE A 129 2.71 -14.31 16.11
N ASN A 130 3.91 -14.80 15.82
CA ASN A 130 4.99 -14.89 16.77
C ASN A 130 5.92 -13.68 16.64
N VAL A 131 5.75 -12.71 17.54
CA VAL A 131 6.55 -11.48 17.59
C VAL A 131 8.05 -11.79 17.70
N HIS A 132 8.46 -12.70 18.59
CA HIS A 132 9.87 -13.03 18.77
C HIS A 132 10.51 -13.65 17.53
N ARG A 133 9.79 -14.53 16.82
CA ARG A 133 10.23 -15.09 15.54
C ARG A 133 10.37 -13.99 14.50
N HIS A 134 9.39 -13.10 14.39
CA HIS A 134 9.42 -11.99 13.44
C HIS A 134 10.64 -11.10 13.66
N LEU A 135 10.86 -10.65 14.90
CA LEU A 135 11.99 -9.79 15.25
C LEU A 135 13.34 -10.46 14.97
N ARG A 136 13.46 -11.75 15.26
CA ARG A 136 14.67 -12.54 14.96
C ARG A 136 14.94 -12.61 13.46
N GLU A 137 13.92 -12.91 12.66
CA GLU A 137 14.02 -12.99 11.21
C GLU A 137 14.30 -11.61 10.60
N MET A 138 13.68 -10.54 11.10
CA MET A 138 13.97 -9.17 10.68
C MET A 138 15.41 -8.75 11.02
N LYS A 139 15.94 -9.18 12.17
CA LYS A 139 17.33 -8.91 12.55
C LYS A 139 18.33 -9.66 11.65
N LEU A 140 18.07 -10.94 11.37
CA LEU A 140 19.01 -11.82 10.66
C LEU A 140 18.89 -11.73 9.13
N LEU A 141 17.66 -11.71 8.61
CA LEU A 141 17.36 -11.86 7.19
C LEU A 141 16.82 -10.57 6.55
N LYS A 142 16.57 -9.52 7.35
CA LYS A 142 15.89 -8.28 6.94
C LYS A 142 14.51 -8.51 6.31
N LYS A 143 13.94 -9.70 6.52
CA LYS A 143 12.65 -10.13 6.00
C LYS A 143 11.99 -11.10 6.97
N SER A 144 10.68 -10.99 7.09
CA SER A 144 9.85 -11.88 7.90
C SER A 144 9.29 -13.00 7.03
N THR A 145 9.32 -14.22 7.53
CA THR A 145 8.62 -15.36 6.91
C THR A 145 7.13 -15.34 7.26
N GLN A 146 6.76 -14.65 8.34
CA GLN A 146 5.38 -14.59 8.84
C GLN A 146 4.48 -13.61 8.09
N ILE A 147 5.08 -12.60 7.49
CA ILE A 147 4.39 -11.57 6.71
C ILE A 147 5.37 -10.96 5.72
N ARG A 148 4.96 -10.87 4.46
CA ARG A 148 5.67 -10.13 3.42
C ARG A 148 4.68 -9.28 2.64
N TYR A 149 5.05 -8.03 2.40
CA TYR A 149 4.28 -7.12 1.57
C TYR A 149 4.91 -7.00 0.19
N ASP A 150 4.12 -7.20 -0.86
CA ASP A 150 4.52 -6.95 -2.25
C ASP A 150 4.00 -5.57 -2.68
N HIS A 151 4.90 -4.59 -2.78
CA HIS A 151 4.55 -3.22 -3.17
C HIS A 151 4.00 -3.12 -4.61
N ASN A 152 4.41 -4.02 -5.50
CA ASN A 152 3.99 -3.99 -6.91
C ASN A 152 2.55 -4.50 -7.04
N LYS A 153 2.23 -5.57 -6.31
CA LYS A 153 0.89 -6.19 -6.32
C LYS A 153 -0.06 -5.61 -5.29
N LYS A 154 0.45 -4.79 -4.35
CA LYS A 154 -0.27 -4.28 -3.17
C LYS A 154 -0.92 -5.41 -2.36
N ASP A 155 -0.20 -6.51 -2.23
CA ASP A 155 -0.71 -7.76 -1.66
C ASP A 155 0.19 -8.26 -0.51
N PHE A 156 -0.37 -9.11 0.35
CA PHE A 156 0.34 -9.71 1.48
C PHE A 156 0.46 -11.21 1.33
N LYS A 157 1.69 -11.71 1.51
CA LYS A 157 1.92 -13.12 1.76
C LYS A 157 2.00 -13.36 3.26
N LEU A 158 0.94 -13.94 3.83
CA LEU A 158 0.84 -14.29 5.25
C LEU A 158 1.18 -15.76 5.44
N LEU A 159 1.97 -16.06 6.47
CA LEU A 159 2.16 -17.44 6.93
C LEU A 159 1.27 -17.66 8.14
N ILE A 160 0.33 -18.60 8.03
CA ILE A 160 -0.49 -19.06 9.14
C ILE A 160 0.02 -20.45 9.50
N PRO A 161 0.70 -20.63 10.65
CA PRO A 161 1.12 -21.95 11.09
C PRO A 161 -0.09 -22.89 11.19
N GLY A 162 0.02 -24.07 10.57
CA GLY A 162 -0.92 -25.17 10.78
C GLY A 162 -0.90 -25.62 12.24
N GLU A 163 -2.01 -26.21 12.69
CA GLU A 163 -2.04 -26.98 13.94
C GLU A 163 -1.27 -28.29 13.78
#